data_AF-A0A7C0U8M6-F1
#
_entry.id   AF-A0A7C0U8M6-F1
#
_cell.length_a   1.000
_cell.length_b   1.000
_cell.length_c   1.000
_cell.angle_alpha   90.00
_cell.angle_beta   90.00
_cell.angle_gamma   90.00
#
_symmetry.space_group_name_H-M   'P 1'
#
loop_
_entity.id
_entity.type
_entity.pdbx_description
1 polymer ?
#
loop_
_entity_poly.entity_id
_entity_poly.type
_entity_poly.pdbx_seq_one_letter_code
_entity_poly.pdbx_strand_id
1 'polypeptide(L)'
;MVRRLVPEDLVGHFFAVGSVSETDPQLPADYVSTLSLPYWYQLPALREEDMVRQFAYMIDGFEEEEDFVLDLDMFVYRDIVETEEPILIDEEHAHGLYILAEKGPFRFFKTQQTAPATMCFTVRGPDGKQLISAAMLRFFSSLMRRIAEGQVRFLREFCDTIMLCQDDPALGFVIKMAERDSSTGLTGAQIVRETESVFPAGAIPAYHYCEDWRSLRNDEEHLLWDTKTKIVHIDVVRYPPEIDEEQAERMNRFMERGGGLALGVLPNVDDGYSRPVIETLTENLHRVLALLGNRGVDISLLATNAMISTQCGLSRATPELVRQIHARSVEFPIAFERAVKRTT
;
A
#
# COMPACT_ATOMS: atom_id res chain seq x y z
N MET A 1 11.44 -15.63 21.51
CA MET A 1 11.94 -14.60 20.57
C MET A 1 10.78 -14.29 19.63
N VAL A 2 10.25 -13.06 19.66
CA VAL A 2 9.16 -12.67 18.74
C VAL A 2 9.72 -12.76 17.32
N ARG A 3 9.05 -13.50 16.43
CA ARG A 3 9.50 -13.65 15.04
C ARG A 3 9.32 -12.30 14.33
N ARG A 4 10.42 -11.67 13.92
CA ARG A 4 10.39 -10.46 13.08
C ARG A 4 9.67 -10.79 11.77
N LEU A 5 8.72 -9.94 11.36
CA LEU A 5 7.98 -10.11 10.10
C LEU A 5 8.60 -9.33 8.95
N VAL A 6 9.23 -8.18 9.22
CA VAL A 6 10.21 -7.61 8.28
C VAL A 6 11.46 -8.48 8.35
N PRO A 7 11.84 -9.16 7.26
CA PRO A 7 13.09 -9.90 7.19
C PRO A 7 14.28 -8.97 7.45
N GLU A 8 15.30 -9.43 8.17
CA GLU A 8 16.47 -8.62 8.49
C GLU A 8 17.18 -8.08 7.25
N ASP A 9 17.10 -8.82 6.15
CA ASP A 9 17.64 -8.49 4.83
C ASP A 9 16.77 -7.53 4.00
N LEU A 10 15.64 -7.06 4.56
CA LEU A 10 14.84 -5.99 3.97
C LEU A 10 14.89 -4.69 4.78
N VAL A 11 15.54 -4.67 5.94
CA VAL A 11 15.70 -3.46 6.76
C VAL A 11 16.45 -2.38 5.96
N GLY A 12 15.85 -1.19 5.87
CA GLY A 12 16.39 -0.06 5.13
C GLY A 12 16.36 -0.20 3.60
N HIS A 13 15.91 -1.34 3.05
CA HIS A 13 15.74 -1.52 1.61
C HIS A 13 14.49 -0.79 1.10
N PHE A 14 14.44 -0.61 -0.22
CA PHE A 14 13.35 0.09 -0.88
C PHE A 14 12.05 -0.73 -0.86
N PHE A 15 11.02 -0.18 -0.23
CA PHE A 15 9.63 -0.62 -0.32
C PHE A 15 8.93 0.31 -1.31
N ALA A 16 8.87 -0.07 -2.58
CA ALA A 16 8.16 0.73 -3.58
C ALA A 16 6.64 0.67 -3.33
N VAL A 17 5.92 1.76 -3.59
CA VAL A 17 4.45 1.82 -3.35
C VAL A 17 3.67 0.98 -4.36
N GLY A 18 3.95 1.10 -5.66
CA GLY A 18 3.30 0.24 -6.66
C GLY A 18 3.28 0.81 -8.07
N SER A 19 3.07 2.11 -8.25
CA SER A 19 2.96 2.71 -9.59
C SER A 19 4.24 3.37 -10.09
N VAL A 20 4.46 3.35 -11.41
CA VAL A 20 5.54 4.07 -12.12
C VAL A 20 4.97 4.83 -13.32
N SER A 21 5.76 5.73 -13.91
CA SER A 21 5.34 6.63 -15.00
C SER A 21 5.75 6.18 -16.40
N GLU A 22 6.39 5.00 -16.52
CA GLU A 22 6.71 4.39 -17.81
C GLU A 22 5.41 4.04 -18.57
N THR A 23 5.44 4.06 -19.91
CA THR A 23 4.32 3.63 -20.76
C THR A 23 4.56 2.30 -21.44
N ASP A 24 5.82 1.86 -21.50
CA ASP A 24 6.21 0.54 -22.01
C ASP A 24 6.32 -0.42 -20.82
N PRO A 25 5.48 -1.47 -20.74
CA PRO A 25 5.51 -2.40 -19.63
C PRO A 25 6.81 -3.18 -19.45
N GLN A 26 7.65 -3.28 -20.48
CA GLN A 26 8.90 -4.03 -20.41
C GLN A 26 10.01 -3.27 -19.67
N LEU A 27 10.00 -1.93 -19.74
CA LEU A 27 11.10 -1.10 -19.22
C LEU A 27 11.26 -1.19 -17.69
N PRO A 28 10.19 -1.13 -16.87
CA PRO A 28 10.35 -1.26 -15.42
C PRO A 28 10.89 -2.61 -14.96
N ALA A 29 10.60 -3.68 -15.69
CA ALA A 29 10.98 -5.03 -15.33
C ALA A 29 12.49 -5.16 -15.08
N ASP A 30 13.31 -4.45 -15.86
CA ASP A 30 14.77 -4.52 -15.80
C ASP A 30 15.36 -3.92 -14.52
N TYR A 31 14.76 -2.87 -13.97
CA TYR A 31 15.23 -2.29 -12.71
C TYR A 31 14.47 -2.84 -11.49
N VAL A 32 13.18 -3.17 -11.62
CA VAL A 32 12.38 -3.72 -10.51
C VAL A 32 12.83 -5.12 -10.10
N SER A 33 13.16 -5.98 -11.07
CA SER A 33 13.64 -7.35 -10.79
C SER A 33 14.98 -7.41 -10.04
N THR A 34 15.74 -6.31 -10.03
CA THR A 34 17.04 -6.22 -9.34
C THR A 34 16.95 -5.79 -7.88
N LEU A 35 15.76 -5.36 -7.44
CA LEU A 35 15.53 -4.94 -6.06
C LEU A 35 15.61 -6.13 -5.09
N SER A 36 15.94 -5.86 -3.83
CA SER A 36 15.83 -6.87 -2.76
C SER A 36 14.39 -7.25 -2.45
N LEU A 37 13.46 -6.33 -2.71
CA LEU A 37 12.02 -6.55 -2.72
C LEU A 37 11.44 -6.08 -4.07
N PRO A 38 11.49 -6.90 -5.12
CA PRO A 38 10.76 -6.66 -6.34
C PRO A 38 9.25 -6.54 -6.04
N TYR A 39 8.55 -5.78 -6.88
CA TYR A 39 7.13 -5.53 -6.68
C TYR A 39 6.39 -5.56 -8.01
N TRP A 40 5.10 -5.88 -7.99
CA TRP A 40 4.24 -5.68 -9.15
C TRP A 40 4.20 -4.18 -9.44
N TYR A 41 4.88 -3.71 -10.49
CA TYR A 41 4.75 -2.31 -10.90
C TYR A 41 3.49 -2.14 -11.75
N GLN A 42 2.68 -1.14 -11.40
CA GLN A 42 1.51 -0.73 -12.16
C GLN A 42 1.86 0.49 -13.04
N LEU A 43 1.20 0.60 -14.18
CA LEU A 43 1.42 1.63 -15.19
C LEU A 43 0.15 2.46 -15.41
N PRO A 44 -0.22 3.41 -14.52
CA PRO A 44 -1.45 4.19 -14.66
C PRO A 44 -1.54 5.06 -15.92
N ALA A 45 -0.47 5.14 -16.72
CA ALA A 45 -0.52 5.72 -18.06
C ALA A 45 -1.27 4.82 -19.07
N LEU A 46 -1.36 3.52 -18.78
CA LEU A 46 -2.28 2.58 -19.42
C LEU A 46 -3.61 2.64 -18.68
N ARG A 47 -4.69 2.77 -19.43
CA ARG A 47 -6.04 2.95 -18.89
C ARG A 47 -6.47 1.74 -18.06
N GLU A 48 -6.07 0.56 -18.49
CA GLU A 48 -6.36 -0.75 -17.91
C GLU A 48 -5.68 -0.95 -16.54
N GLU A 49 -4.58 -0.24 -16.30
CA GLU A 49 -3.84 -0.28 -15.02
C GLU A 49 -4.12 0.95 -14.12
N ASP A 50 -5.23 1.64 -14.37
CA ASP A 50 -5.77 2.56 -13.38
C ASP A 50 -6.11 1.83 -12.07
N MET A 51 -5.84 2.49 -10.94
CA MET A 51 -5.95 1.93 -9.59
C MET A 51 -7.30 1.25 -9.30
N VAL A 52 -8.41 1.77 -9.82
CA VAL A 52 -9.74 1.18 -9.59
C VAL A 52 -10.16 0.33 -10.78
N ARG A 53 -9.91 0.79 -12.01
CA ARG A 53 -10.32 0.09 -13.23
C ARG A 53 -9.71 -1.32 -13.32
N GLN A 54 -8.45 -1.43 -12.95
CA GLN A 54 -7.68 -2.67 -12.92
C GLN A 54 -8.34 -3.82 -12.14
N PHE A 55 -9.27 -3.51 -11.23
CA PHE A 55 -10.01 -4.52 -10.47
C PHE A 55 -11.51 -4.49 -10.78
N ALA A 56 -12.06 -3.33 -11.12
CA ALA A 56 -13.49 -3.16 -11.34
C ALA A 56 -13.99 -3.76 -12.66
N TYR A 57 -13.13 -3.91 -13.68
CA TYR A 57 -13.49 -4.53 -14.96
C TYR A 57 -14.05 -5.96 -14.83
N MET A 58 -13.74 -6.65 -13.73
CA MET A 58 -14.21 -8.00 -13.43
C MET A 58 -15.68 -8.05 -12.99
N ILE A 59 -16.27 -6.90 -12.69
CA ILE A 59 -17.64 -6.79 -12.19
C ILE A 59 -18.56 -6.59 -13.39
N ASP A 60 -19.50 -7.52 -13.56
CA ASP A 60 -20.55 -7.35 -14.56
C ASP A 60 -21.40 -6.11 -14.24
N GLY A 61 -21.65 -5.27 -15.25
CA GLY A 61 -22.29 -3.96 -15.09
C GLY A 61 -21.36 -2.79 -14.71
N PHE A 62 -20.03 -2.99 -14.70
CA PHE A 62 -19.07 -1.88 -14.63
C PHE A 62 -18.83 -1.29 -16.04
N GLU A 63 -19.30 -0.08 -16.29
CA GLU A 63 -19.14 0.59 -17.59
C GLU A 63 -17.84 1.39 -17.67
N GLU A 64 -17.22 1.34 -18.85
CA GLU A 64 -15.89 1.86 -19.09
C GLU A 64 -15.84 3.16 -19.93
N GLU A 65 -16.81 4.07 -19.77
CA GLU A 65 -16.82 5.36 -20.47
C GLU A 65 -16.65 6.53 -19.49
N GLU A 66 -15.41 7.03 -19.36
CA GLU A 66 -14.96 8.22 -18.57
C GLU A 66 -15.27 8.24 -17.05
N ASP A 67 -16.34 7.60 -16.58
CA ASP A 67 -16.77 7.54 -15.18
C ASP A 67 -16.72 6.10 -14.63
N PHE A 68 -16.34 5.93 -13.37
CA PHE A 68 -16.32 4.64 -12.67
C PHE A 68 -17.74 4.24 -12.23
N VAL A 69 -18.65 3.97 -13.17
CA VAL A 69 -20.06 3.68 -12.86
C VAL A 69 -20.30 2.18 -12.76
N LEU A 70 -20.98 1.76 -11.69
CA LEU A 70 -21.42 0.39 -11.46
C LEU A 70 -22.94 0.35 -11.29
N ASP A 71 -23.64 -0.19 -12.29
CA ASP A 71 -25.05 -0.53 -12.18
C ASP A 71 -25.19 -1.97 -11.65
N LEU A 72 -25.20 -2.09 -10.33
CA LEU A 72 -25.13 -3.39 -9.68
C LEU A 72 -26.51 -4.04 -9.58
N ASP A 73 -26.70 -5.16 -10.28
CA ASP A 73 -27.85 -6.03 -10.06
C ASP A 73 -27.64 -6.98 -8.86
N MET A 74 -28.75 -7.51 -8.34
CA MET A 74 -28.74 -8.37 -7.15
C MET A 74 -28.08 -9.75 -7.39
N PHE A 75 -28.09 -10.26 -8.61
CA PHE A 75 -27.42 -11.52 -8.96
C PHE A 75 -25.91 -11.36 -8.97
N VAL A 76 -25.39 -10.27 -9.56
CA VAL A 76 -23.96 -9.93 -9.54
C VAL A 76 -23.49 -9.68 -8.11
N TYR A 77 -24.27 -8.92 -7.32
CA TYR A 77 -23.97 -8.72 -5.90
C TYR A 77 -23.83 -10.06 -5.18
N ARG A 78 -24.81 -10.96 -5.34
CA ARG A 78 -24.84 -12.24 -4.65
C ARG A 78 -23.69 -13.15 -5.10
N ASP A 79 -23.39 -13.20 -6.40
CA ASP A 79 -22.28 -13.99 -6.92
C ASP A 79 -20.95 -13.56 -6.28
N ILE A 80 -20.62 -12.26 -6.32
CA ILE A 80 -19.36 -11.77 -5.76
C ILE A 80 -19.21 -12.06 -4.27
N VAL A 81 -20.34 -12.00 -3.56
CA VAL A 81 -20.42 -12.12 -2.11
C VAL A 81 -20.41 -13.56 -1.60
N GLU A 82 -21.07 -14.48 -2.31
CA GLU A 82 -21.24 -15.88 -1.89
C GLU A 82 -20.14 -16.77 -2.45
N THR A 83 -19.53 -16.37 -3.57
CA THR A 83 -18.45 -17.10 -4.21
C THR A 83 -17.12 -16.83 -3.50
N GLU A 84 -16.35 -17.89 -3.28
CA GLU A 84 -15.00 -17.80 -2.72
C GLU A 84 -13.92 -18.19 -3.75
N GLU A 85 -14.30 -18.55 -4.99
CA GLU A 85 -13.33 -18.89 -6.02
C GLU A 85 -12.37 -17.73 -6.31
N PRO A 86 -11.06 -17.97 -6.22
CA PRO A 86 -10.08 -16.91 -6.38
C PRO A 86 -9.92 -16.48 -7.83
N ILE A 87 -9.68 -15.18 -8.00
CA ILE A 87 -9.65 -14.53 -9.31
C ILE A 87 -8.23 -14.07 -9.57
N LEU A 88 -7.64 -14.50 -10.68
CA LEU A 88 -6.40 -13.94 -11.18
C LEU A 88 -6.72 -12.84 -12.19
N ILE A 89 -6.11 -11.68 -12.00
CA ILE A 89 -6.19 -10.54 -12.92
C ILE A 89 -5.51 -10.94 -14.23
N ASP A 90 -6.13 -10.67 -15.37
CA ASP A 90 -5.52 -10.93 -16.68
C ASP A 90 -4.27 -10.07 -16.96
N GLU A 91 -3.55 -10.43 -18.01
CA GLU A 91 -2.31 -9.76 -18.39
C GLU A 91 -2.52 -8.32 -18.87
N GLU A 92 -3.64 -8.04 -19.54
CA GLU A 92 -3.98 -6.70 -20.06
C GLU A 92 -4.15 -5.67 -18.92
N HIS A 93 -4.62 -6.12 -17.76
CA HIS A 93 -4.77 -5.29 -16.57
C HIS A 93 -3.58 -5.45 -15.60
N ALA A 94 -2.57 -6.28 -15.88
CA ALA A 94 -1.48 -6.53 -14.93
C ALA A 94 -0.14 -6.86 -15.60
N HIS A 95 0.25 -6.12 -16.65
CA HIS A 95 1.43 -6.44 -17.46
C HIS A 95 2.68 -6.69 -16.61
N GLY A 96 2.97 -5.78 -15.66
CA GLY A 96 4.15 -5.89 -14.80
C GLY A 96 4.19 -7.15 -13.94
N LEU A 97 3.03 -7.71 -13.55
CA LEU A 97 2.94 -8.94 -12.76
C LEU A 97 3.38 -10.15 -13.59
N TYR A 98 2.88 -10.25 -14.83
CA TYR A 98 3.19 -11.34 -15.75
C TYR A 98 4.63 -11.28 -16.28
N ILE A 99 5.11 -10.08 -16.64
CA ILE A 99 6.50 -9.88 -17.09
C ILE A 99 7.50 -10.26 -15.98
N LEU A 100 7.20 -9.91 -14.73
CA LEU A 100 8.08 -10.28 -13.61
C LEU A 100 8.03 -11.78 -13.30
N ALA A 101 6.91 -12.47 -13.55
CA ALA A 101 6.83 -13.93 -13.38
C ALA A 101 7.89 -14.66 -14.21
N GLU A 102 8.17 -14.18 -15.43
CA GLU A 102 9.21 -14.73 -16.31
C GLU A 102 10.65 -14.44 -15.84
N LYS A 103 10.84 -13.40 -15.02
CA LYS A 103 12.15 -13.00 -14.47
C LYS A 103 12.46 -13.65 -13.10
N GLY A 104 11.51 -14.37 -12.52
CA GLY A 104 11.71 -15.10 -11.26
C GLY A 104 12.76 -16.23 -11.36
N PRO A 105 13.00 -16.96 -10.26
CA PRO A 105 12.31 -16.88 -8.98
C PRO A 105 12.79 -15.73 -8.09
N PHE A 106 11.92 -15.24 -7.21
CA PHE A 106 12.22 -14.21 -6.23
C PHE A 106 12.08 -14.73 -4.79
N ARG A 107 12.97 -14.30 -3.90
CA ARG A 107 12.86 -14.65 -2.46
C ARG A 107 11.73 -13.90 -1.76
N PHE A 108 11.59 -12.62 -2.08
CA PHE A 108 10.51 -11.76 -1.63
C PHE A 108 9.85 -11.13 -2.83
N PHE A 109 8.55 -10.91 -2.76
CA PHE A 109 7.83 -10.15 -3.77
C PHE A 109 6.71 -9.36 -3.10
N LYS A 110 6.57 -8.09 -3.45
CA LYS A 110 5.42 -7.28 -3.05
C LYS A 110 4.41 -7.24 -4.18
N THR A 111 3.18 -7.64 -3.89
CA THR A 111 2.03 -7.28 -4.72
C THR A 111 1.18 -6.25 -3.99
N GLN A 112 0.24 -5.63 -4.70
CA GLN A 112 -0.70 -4.71 -4.12
C GLN A 112 -2.04 -4.74 -4.82
N GLN A 113 -3.04 -4.12 -4.20
CA GLN A 113 -4.35 -3.88 -4.79
C GLN A 113 -5.07 -2.75 -4.03
N THR A 114 -6.11 -2.20 -4.64
CA THR A 114 -6.92 -1.15 -4.01
C THR A 114 -7.72 -1.71 -2.83
N ALA A 115 -7.77 -0.95 -1.73
CA ALA A 115 -8.55 -1.34 -0.57
C ALA A 115 -10.07 -1.16 -0.79
N PRO A 116 -10.92 -1.97 -0.13
CA PRO A 116 -12.38 -1.90 -0.30
C PRO A 116 -12.98 -0.52 -0.02
N ALA A 117 -12.45 0.23 0.96
CA ALA A 117 -12.93 1.57 1.27
C ALA A 117 -12.69 2.55 0.10
N THR A 118 -11.51 2.50 -0.52
CA THR A 118 -11.22 3.27 -1.74
C THR A 118 -12.08 2.83 -2.93
N MET A 119 -12.39 1.54 -3.08
CA MET A 119 -13.35 1.09 -4.10
C MET A 119 -14.74 1.72 -3.88
N CYS A 120 -15.28 1.65 -2.65
CA CYS A 120 -16.55 2.31 -2.29
C CYS A 120 -16.54 3.82 -2.56
N PHE A 121 -15.41 4.49 -2.27
CA PHE A 121 -15.30 5.93 -2.41
C PHE A 121 -15.17 6.38 -3.87
N THR A 122 -14.56 5.57 -4.74
CA THR A 122 -14.24 5.95 -6.13
C THR A 122 -15.27 5.46 -7.13
N VAL A 123 -15.85 4.27 -6.93
CA VAL A 123 -16.92 3.77 -7.79
C VAL A 123 -18.23 4.51 -7.48
N ARG A 124 -18.99 4.81 -8.53
CA ARG A 124 -20.25 5.55 -8.52
C ARG A 124 -21.41 4.64 -8.90
N GLY A 125 -22.58 4.88 -8.32
CA GLY A 125 -23.82 4.29 -8.83
C GLY A 125 -24.33 5.05 -10.06
N PRO A 126 -25.39 4.56 -10.74
CA PRO A 126 -26.00 5.24 -11.88
C PRO A 126 -26.57 6.64 -11.56
N ASP A 127 -26.78 6.94 -10.27
CA ASP A 127 -27.20 8.25 -9.78
C ASP A 127 -26.04 9.23 -9.54
N GLY A 128 -24.81 8.83 -9.89
CA GLY A 128 -23.58 9.62 -9.74
C GLY A 128 -23.07 9.71 -8.30
N LYS A 129 -23.65 8.99 -7.33
CA LYS A 129 -23.21 9.02 -5.94
C LYS A 129 -22.19 7.93 -5.64
N GLN A 130 -21.36 8.18 -4.62
CA GLN A 130 -20.39 7.22 -4.10
C GLN A 130 -21.11 6.00 -3.50
N LEU A 131 -20.53 4.82 -3.70
CA LEU A 131 -21.07 3.54 -3.21
C LEU A 131 -20.61 3.24 -1.78
N ILE A 132 -20.76 4.21 -0.87
CA ILE A 132 -20.33 4.10 0.53
C ILE A 132 -21.49 3.57 1.38
N SER A 133 -21.51 2.26 1.60
CA SER A 133 -22.45 1.60 2.52
C SER A 133 -21.91 0.29 3.07
N ALA A 134 -22.51 -0.22 4.14
CA ALA A 134 -22.17 -1.53 4.71
C ALA A 134 -22.27 -2.68 3.69
N ALA A 135 -23.27 -2.65 2.80
CA ALA A 135 -23.45 -3.66 1.76
C ALA A 135 -22.35 -3.58 0.70
N MET A 136 -22.03 -2.37 0.22
CA MET A 136 -21.01 -2.18 -0.81
C MET A 136 -19.60 -2.44 -0.30
N LEU A 137 -19.31 -2.11 0.96
CA LEU A 137 -18.03 -2.44 1.57
C LEU A 137 -17.83 -3.96 1.64
N ARG A 138 -18.87 -4.71 2.01
CA ARG A 138 -18.83 -6.18 2.01
C ARG A 138 -18.65 -6.76 0.59
N PHE A 139 -19.33 -6.17 -0.39
CA PHE A 139 -19.19 -6.55 -1.79
C PHE A 139 -17.75 -6.39 -2.28
N PHE A 140 -17.17 -5.19 -2.15
CA PHE A 140 -15.79 -4.96 -2.57
C PHE A 140 -14.79 -5.77 -1.75
N SER A 141 -15.01 -5.97 -0.45
CA SER A 141 -14.12 -6.82 0.35
C SER A 141 -14.13 -8.28 -0.11
N SER A 142 -15.31 -8.79 -0.52
CA SER A 142 -15.43 -10.14 -1.09
C SER A 142 -14.69 -10.26 -2.42
N LEU A 143 -14.85 -9.28 -3.32
CA LEU A 143 -14.11 -9.21 -4.59
C LEU A 143 -12.59 -9.12 -4.37
N MET A 144 -12.14 -8.14 -3.58
CA MET A 144 -10.71 -7.89 -3.34
C MET A 144 -10.05 -9.06 -2.61
N ARG A 145 -10.77 -9.79 -1.76
CA ARG A 145 -10.29 -11.05 -1.15
C ARG A 145 -10.01 -12.11 -2.20
N ARG A 146 -10.94 -12.34 -3.14
CA ARG A 146 -10.78 -13.33 -4.21
C ARG A 146 -9.61 -12.97 -5.14
N ILE A 147 -9.46 -11.68 -5.46
CA ILE A 147 -8.33 -11.16 -6.24
C ILE A 147 -7.01 -11.38 -5.51
N ALA A 148 -6.95 -11.01 -4.22
CA ALA A 148 -5.78 -11.24 -3.38
C ALA A 148 -5.34 -12.71 -3.37
N GLU A 149 -6.30 -13.61 -3.20
CA GLU A 149 -6.07 -15.06 -3.19
C GLU A 149 -5.59 -15.59 -4.53
N GLY A 150 -6.05 -15.02 -5.65
CA GLY A 150 -5.58 -15.36 -6.99
C GLY A 150 -4.16 -14.86 -7.24
N GLN A 151 -3.88 -13.59 -6.91
CA GLN A 151 -2.53 -13.00 -6.98
C GLN A 151 -1.52 -13.81 -6.16
N VAL A 152 -1.85 -14.12 -4.89
CA VAL A 152 -0.95 -14.90 -4.02
C VAL A 152 -0.74 -16.30 -4.57
N ARG A 153 -1.77 -16.96 -5.12
CA ARG A 153 -1.61 -18.27 -5.74
C ARG A 153 -0.69 -18.25 -6.95
N PHE A 154 -0.86 -17.28 -7.84
CA PHE A 154 -0.01 -17.10 -9.01
C PHE A 154 1.46 -16.84 -8.61
N LEU A 155 1.67 -15.89 -7.68
CA LEU A 155 3.01 -15.54 -7.19
C LEU A 155 3.73 -16.70 -6.51
N ARG A 156 3.00 -17.64 -5.88
CA ARG A 156 3.56 -18.82 -5.22
C ARG A 156 4.32 -19.75 -6.17
N GLU A 157 4.09 -19.64 -7.48
CA GLU A 157 4.80 -20.42 -8.49
C GLU A 157 6.28 -19.99 -8.63
N PHE A 158 6.60 -18.74 -8.28
CA PHE A 158 7.94 -18.16 -8.43
C PHE A 158 8.41 -17.31 -7.24
N CYS A 159 7.68 -17.29 -6.12
CA CYS A 159 8.07 -16.58 -4.91
C CYS A 159 7.65 -17.28 -3.61
N ASP A 160 8.59 -17.36 -2.65
CA ASP A 160 8.38 -17.99 -1.35
C ASP A 160 7.64 -17.09 -0.35
N THR A 161 7.99 -15.80 -0.33
CA THR A 161 7.52 -14.83 0.67
C THR A 161 6.88 -13.63 -0.01
N ILE A 162 5.54 -13.58 0.05
CA ILE A 162 4.75 -12.56 -0.62
C ILE A 162 4.25 -11.55 0.41
N MET A 163 4.45 -10.27 0.12
CA MET A 163 3.80 -9.17 0.81
C MET A 163 2.62 -8.72 -0.04
N LEU A 164 1.43 -8.64 0.54
CA LEU A 164 0.26 -8.11 -0.15
C LEU A 164 -0.11 -6.77 0.48
N CYS A 165 0.04 -5.70 -0.28
CA CYS A 165 -0.30 -4.35 0.14
C CYS A 165 -1.73 -4.00 -0.26
N GLN A 166 -2.50 -3.41 0.65
CA GLN A 166 -3.71 -2.70 0.27
C GLN A 166 -3.44 -1.20 0.21
N ASP A 167 -3.79 -0.57 -0.90
CA ASP A 167 -3.64 0.86 -1.12
C ASP A 167 -4.97 1.56 -0.83
N ASP A 168 -5.01 2.45 0.17
CA ASP A 168 -6.27 3.05 0.64
C ASP A 168 -6.24 4.57 0.82
N PRO A 169 -5.99 5.35 -0.25
CA PRO A 169 -5.95 6.81 -0.16
C PRO A 169 -7.28 7.42 0.33
N ALA A 170 -8.41 6.74 0.17
CA ALA A 170 -9.72 7.29 0.54
C ALA A 170 -10.19 6.94 1.96
N LEU A 171 -9.47 6.11 2.73
CA LEU A 171 -9.91 5.61 4.03
C LEU A 171 -10.39 6.71 4.98
N GLY A 172 -9.60 7.78 5.13
CA GLY A 172 -9.91 8.89 6.01
C GLY A 172 -11.18 9.65 5.62
N PHE A 173 -11.57 9.65 4.34
CA PHE A 173 -12.83 10.22 3.89
C PHE A 173 -14.00 9.31 4.21
N VAL A 174 -13.85 8.00 3.97
CA VAL A 174 -14.90 7.00 4.25
C VAL A 174 -15.25 6.96 5.73
N ILE A 175 -14.26 7.02 6.63
CA ILE A 175 -14.48 7.07 8.08
C ILE A 175 -15.29 8.31 8.47
N LYS A 176 -14.86 9.50 8.00
CA LYS A 176 -15.56 10.76 8.28
C LYS A 176 -16.99 10.75 7.73
N MET A 177 -17.25 10.07 6.62
CA MET A 177 -18.61 9.92 6.08
C MET A 177 -19.44 8.97 6.93
N ALA A 178 -18.89 7.82 7.34
CA ALA A 178 -19.57 6.88 8.23
C ALA A 178 -19.96 7.52 9.57
N GLU A 179 -19.09 8.37 10.13
CA GLU A 179 -19.37 9.11 11.38
C GLU A 179 -20.46 10.17 11.22
N ARG A 180 -20.55 10.81 10.05
CA ARG A 180 -21.48 11.92 9.79
C ARG A 180 -22.85 11.46 9.31
N ASP A 181 -22.90 10.32 8.62
CA ASP A 181 -24.11 9.80 7.98
C ASP A 181 -24.39 8.36 8.39
N SER A 182 -25.25 8.22 9.41
CA SER A 182 -25.73 6.92 9.88
C SER A 182 -26.47 6.09 8.83
N SER A 183 -26.96 6.71 7.74
CA SER A 183 -27.66 5.98 6.67
C SER A 183 -26.73 5.07 5.86
N THR A 184 -25.41 5.30 5.91
CA THR A 184 -24.41 4.39 5.33
C THR A 184 -24.40 3.01 6.00
N GLY A 185 -24.85 2.93 7.26
CA GLY A 185 -24.78 1.73 8.10
C GLY A 185 -23.36 1.28 8.43
N LEU A 186 -22.34 2.10 8.12
CA LEU A 186 -20.93 1.78 8.36
C LEU A 186 -20.51 2.16 9.78
N THR A 187 -19.64 1.34 10.35
CA THR A 187 -18.92 1.64 11.59
C THR A 187 -17.43 1.48 11.32
N GLY A 188 -16.55 2.17 12.05
CA GLY A 188 -15.12 1.99 11.87
C GLY A 188 -14.65 0.57 12.16
N ALA A 189 -15.26 -0.11 13.13
CA ALA A 189 -15.02 -1.53 13.40
C ALA A 189 -15.37 -2.43 12.19
N GLN A 190 -16.45 -2.10 11.45
CA GLN A 190 -16.78 -2.79 10.22
C GLN A 190 -15.74 -2.49 9.13
N ILE A 191 -15.33 -1.24 8.94
CA ILE A 191 -14.28 -0.87 7.98
C ILE A 191 -13.00 -1.69 8.23
N VAL A 192 -12.53 -1.73 9.48
CA VAL A 192 -11.34 -2.53 9.85
C VAL A 192 -11.53 -4.01 9.54
N ARG A 193 -12.65 -4.60 9.96
CA ARG A 193 -12.91 -6.04 9.75
C ARG A 193 -12.91 -6.40 8.27
N GLU A 194 -13.58 -5.59 7.45
CA GLU A 194 -13.72 -5.82 6.01
C GLU A 194 -12.36 -5.64 5.31
N THR A 195 -11.59 -4.59 5.65
CA THR A 195 -10.21 -4.42 5.18
C THR A 195 -9.33 -5.63 5.54
N GLU A 196 -9.35 -6.08 6.79
CA GLU A 196 -8.55 -7.21 7.25
C GLU A 196 -8.94 -8.55 6.62
N SER A 197 -10.20 -8.70 6.20
CA SER A 197 -10.71 -9.94 5.58
C SER A 197 -10.10 -10.22 4.20
N VAL A 198 -9.50 -9.21 3.58
CA VAL A 198 -8.92 -9.29 2.24
C VAL A 198 -7.59 -10.03 2.22
N PHE A 199 -6.82 -10.01 3.32
CA PHE A 199 -5.48 -10.60 3.34
C PHE A 199 -5.52 -12.14 3.30
N PRO A 200 -4.95 -12.78 2.27
CA PRO A 200 -4.91 -14.24 2.19
C PRO A 200 -4.01 -14.84 3.25
N ALA A 201 -4.33 -16.06 3.68
CA ALA A 201 -3.46 -16.82 4.55
C ALA A 201 -2.07 -17.03 3.90
N GLY A 202 -1.01 -16.76 4.65
CA GLY A 202 0.37 -16.98 4.19
C GLY A 202 0.99 -15.86 3.37
N ALA A 203 0.26 -14.77 3.07
CA ALA A 203 0.85 -13.50 2.67
C ALA A 203 1.16 -12.64 3.90
N ILE A 204 2.16 -11.76 3.82
CA ILE A 204 2.43 -10.74 4.84
C ILE A 204 1.51 -9.55 4.56
N PRO A 205 0.56 -9.22 5.47
CA PRO A 205 -0.33 -8.08 5.30
C PRO A 205 0.45 -6.76 5.33
N ALA A 206 0.41 -6.02 4.23
CA ALA A 206 0.94 -4.67 4.13
C ALA A 206 -0.18 -3.67 3.86
N TYR A 207 0.00 -2.42 4.27
CA TYR A 207 -0.98 -1.36 4.08
C TYR A 207 -0.31 -0.06 3.70
N HIS A 208 -0.80 0.59 2.66
CA HIS A 208 -0.33 1.87 2.19
C HIS A 208 -1.38 2.94 2.46
N TYR A 209 -0.97 3.97 3.21
CA TYR A 209 -1.80 5.12 3.49
C TYR A 209 -0.97 6.40 3.30
N CYS A 210 -1.20 7.10 2.19
CA CYS A 210 -0.46 8.31 1.82
C CYS A 210 -1.12 9.63 2.27
N GLU A 211 -2.24 9.56 2.99
CA GLU A 211 -2.89 10.73 3.57
C GLU A 211 -2.45 10.96 5.02
N ASP A 212 -3.08 11.91 5.73
CA ASP A 212 -2.66 12.29 7.09
C ASP A 212 -2.86 11.15 8.10
N TRP A 213 -1.86 10.28 8.18
CA TRP A 213 -1.82 9.08 9.01
C TRP A 213 -1.91 9.40 10.50
N ARG A 214 -1.55 10.62 10.91
CA ARG A 214 -1.55 11.03 12.32
C ARG A 214 -2.97 11.04 12.90
N SER A 215 -3.94 11.34 12.04
CA SER A 215 -5.35 11.50 12.37
C SER A 215 -6.22 10.26 12.11
N LEU A 216 -5.63 9.16 11.64
CA LEU A 216 -6.38 8.00 11.18
C LEU A 216 -6.81 7.08 12.35
N ARG A 217 -7.88 7.48 13.03
CA ARG A 217 -8.43 6.80 14.20
C ARG A 217 -9.93 6.53 14.04
N ASN A 218 -10.42 5.49 14.72
CA ASN A 218 -11.84 5.25 14.97
C ASN A 218 -12.02 5.07 16.48
N ASP A 219 -12.75 5.99 17.12
CA ASP A 219 -12.82 6.10 18.58
C ASP A 219 -11.40 6.15 19.20
N GLU A 220 -11.04 5.17 20.03
CA GLU A 220 -9.73 5.05 20.68
C GLU A 220 -8.74 4.17 19.89
N GLU A 221 -9.14 3.56 18.77
CA GLU A 221 -8.30 2.65 17.98
C GLU A 221 -7.64 3.37 16.80
N HIS A 222 -6.32 3.21 16.65
CA HIS A 222 -5.60 3.74 15.50
C HIS A 222 -5.54 2.68 14.40
N LEU A 223 -6.11 2.97 13.23
CA LEU A 223 -6.41 1.94 12.23
C LEU A 223 -5.15 1.35 11.55
N LEU A 224 -4.03 2.06 11.61
CA LEU A 224 -2.75 1.52 11.16
C LEU A 224 -2.05 0.67 12.23
N TRP A 225 -2.17 1.05 13.51
CA TRP A 225 -1.35 0.50 14.59
C TRP A 225 -2.05 -0.57 15.39
N ASP A 226 -3.38 -0.67 15.32
CA ASP A 226 -4.18 -1.56 16.17
C ASP A 226 -4.90 -2.66 15.35
N THR A 227 -4.35 -2.98 14.17
CA THR A 227 -4.90 -3.99 13.24
C THR A 227 -3.97 -5.18 13.01
N LYS A 228 -4.44 -6.16 12.22
CA LYS A 228 -3.70 -7.33 11.77
C LYS A 228 -2.59 -7.01 10.76
N THR A 229 -2.59 -5.81 10.19
CA THR A 229 -1.54 -5.32 9.30
C THR A 229 -0.15 -5.52 9.93
N LYS A 230 0.82 -5.95 9.12
CA LYS A 230 2.17 -6.27 9.56
C LYS A 230 3.22 -5.32 9.02
N ILE A 231 2.98 -4.71 7.86
CA ILE A 231 3.83 -3.64 7.33
C ILE A 231 2.93 -2.44 7.02
N VAL A 232 3.25 -1.28 7.56
CA VAL A 232 2.51 -0.04 7.27
C VAL A 232 3.43 0.93 6.56
N HIS A 233 3.01 1.40 5.40
CA HIS A 233 3.60 2.54 4.72
C HIS A 233 2.91 3.83 5.15
N ILE A 234 3.72 4.86 5.48
CA ILE A 234 3.25 6.21 5.83
C ILE A 234 4.08 7.29 5.13
N ASP A 235 3.42 8.37 4.69
CA ASP A 235 4.09 9.57 4.20
C ASP A 235 4.57 10.46 5.37
N VAL A 236 5.89 10.60 5.52
CA VAL A 236 6.53 11.40 6.59
C VAL A 236 7.21 12.68 6.06
N VAL A 237 7.09 12.93 4.76
CA VAL A 237 7.55 14.17 4.12
C VAL A 237 6.41 15.18 4.10
N ARG A 238 5.21 14.81 3.62
CA ARG A 238 4.02 15.66 3.62
C ARG A 238 3.39 15.74 5.00
N TYR A 239 3.42 14.65 5.75
CA TYR A 239 2.91 14.57 7.12
C TYR A 239 4.04 14.21 8.10
N PRO A 240 4.91 15.19 8.46
CA PRO A 240 5.94 14.98 9.46
C PRO A 240 5.37 14.40 10.76
N PRO A 241 6.14 13.57 11.49
CA PRO A 241 5.68 12.88 12.70
C PRO A 241 5.57 13.83 13.91
N GLU A 242 4.63 14.76 13.80
CA GLU A 242 4.17 15.66 14.85
C GLU A 242 3.07 14.96 15.64
N ILE A 243 3.45 13.93 16.39
CA ILE A 243 2.53 13.06 17.14
C ILE A 243 2.63 13.29 18.65
N ASP A 244 1.61 12.83 19.37
CA ASP A 244 1.62 12.76 20.83
C ASP A 244 2.32 11.48 21.34
N GLU A 245 2.55 11.44 22.66
CA GLU A 245 3.20 10.30 23.32
C GLU A 245 2.37 9.02 23.23
N GLU A 246 1.03 9.13 23.25
CA GLU A 246 0.12 7.98 23.14
C GLU A 246 0.28 7.29 21.77
N GLN A 247 0.35 8.07 20.69
CA GLN A 247 0.56 7.55 19.35
C GLN A 247 1.97 7.00 19.17
N ALA A 248 2.98 7.62 19.76
CA ALA A 248 4.33 7.06 19.77
C ALA A 248 4.38 5.70 20.47
N GLU A 249 3.67 5.55 21.60
CA GLU A 249 3.55 4.27 22.30
C GLU A 249 2.82 3.21 21.46
N ARG A 250 1.75 3.59 20.74
CA ARG A 250 1.05 2.69 19.79
C ARG A 250 1.99 2.22 18.68
N MET A 251 2.80 3.11 18.12
CA MET A 251 3.81 2.75 17.11
C MET A 251 4.87 1.79 17.68
N ASN A 252 5.33 2.01 18.92
CA ASN A 252 6.26 1.09 19.59
C ASN A 252 5.63 -0.30 19.79
N ARG A 253 4.40 -0.37 20.33
CA ARG A 253 3.67 -1.64 20.50
C ARG A 253 3.44 -2.37 19.18
N PHE A 254 3.23 -1.63 18.09
CA PHE A 254 3.16 -2.17 16.74
C PHE A 254 4.46 -2.84 16.31
N MET A 255 5.61 -2.21 16.53
CA MET A 255 6.91 -2.79 16.19
C MET A 255 7.31 -3.95 17.12
N GLU A 256 7.02 -3.85 18.43
CA GLU A 256 7.32 -4.88 19.43
C GLU A 256 6.62 -6.21 19.14
N ARG A 257 5.38 -6.16 18.62
CA ARG A 257 4.65 -7.37 18.17
C ARG A 257 5.04 -7.84 16.77
N GLY A 258 6.14 -7.32 16.22
CA GLY A 258 6.74 -7.72 14.95
C GLY A 258 6.31 -6.91 13.74
N GLY A 259 5.56 -5.81 13.91
CA GLY A 259 5.18 -4.92 12.83
C GLY A 259 6.36 -4.15 12.22
N GLY A 260 6.23 -3.74 10.97
CA GLY A 260 7.23 -2.99 10.22
C GLY A 260 6.69 -1.70 9.61
N LEU A 261 7.57 -0.72 9.42
CA LEU A 261 7.23 0.59 8.87
C LEU A 261 7.97 0.83 7.55
N ALA A 262 7.24 1.06 6.47
CA ALA A 262 7.82 1.62 5.25
C ALA A 262 7.73 3.16 5.31
N LEU A 263 8.85 3.80 5.56
CA LEU A 263 8.92 5.25 5.78
C LEU A 263 8.95 5.97 4.43
N GLY A 264 7.88 6.69 4.08
CA GLY A 264 7.80 7.56 2.91
C GLY A 264 8.65 8.83 3.07
N VAL A 265 9.97 8.67 3.03
CA VAL A 265 10.99 9.71 3.29
C VAL A 265 11.51 10.37 2.01
N LEU A 266 11.14 9.87 0.84
CA LEU A 266 11.50 10.44 -0.45
C LEU A 266 10.28 11.01 -1.16
N PRO A 267 10.36 12.21 -1.78
CA PRO A 267 9.30 12.71 -2.64
C PRO A 267 8.98 11.75 -3.79
N ASN A 268 7.76 11.82 -4.31
CA ASN A 268 7.31 10.99 -5.44
C ASN A 268 7.11 11.78 -6.74
N VAL A 269 7.61 13.01 -6.79
CA VAL A 269 7.54 13.96 -7.92
C VAL A 269 8.85 14.74 -8.02
N ASP A 270 9.20 15.17 -9.24
CA ASP A 270 10.49 15.80 -9.56
C ASP A 270 10.76 17.10 -8.80
N ASP A 271 9.75 17.95 -8.64
CA ASP A 271 9.85 19.24 -7.94
C ASP A 271 10.09 19.09 -6.43
N GLY A 272 9.88 17.89 -5.88
CA GLY A 272 10.27 17.55 -4.51
C GLY A 272 11.78 17.46 -4.29
N TYR A 273 12.58 17.42 -5.36
CA TYR A 273 14.03 17.25 -5.28
C TYR A 273 14.76 18.55 -5.63
N SER A 274 15.34 19.20 -4.61
CA SER A 274 16.29 20.31 -4.77
C SER A 274 17.76 19.86 -4.80
N ARG A 275 17.99 18.56 -4.64
CA ARG A 275 19.31 17.91 -4.50
C ARG A 275 19.23 16.44 -4.95
N PRO A 276 20.36 15.75 -5.13
CA PRO A 276 20.38 14.35 -5.51
C PRO A 276 19.61 13.43 -4.55
N VAL A 277 19.05 12.33 -5.07
CA VAL A 277 18.19 11.39 -4.33
C VAL A 277 18.75 10.96 -2.97
N ILE A 278 20.03 10.58 -2.91
CA ILE A 278 20.67 10.10 -1.67
C ILE A 278 20.87 11.22 -0.65
N GLU A 279 21.13 12.45 -1.09
CA GLU A 279 21.21 13.60 -0.18
C GLU A 279 19.84 13.94 0.40
N THR A 280 18.79 13.95 -0.44
CA THR A 280 17.40 14.12 0.00
C THR A 280 17.00 13.04 1.01
N LEU A 281 17.30 11.77 0.70
CA LEU A 281 17.05 10.64 1.60
C LEU A 281 17.72 10.84 2.96
N THR A 282 19.02 11.18 2.95
CA THR A 282 19.83 11.33 4.15
C THR A 282 19.28 12.44 5.05
N GLU A 283 18.92 13.59 4.49
CA GLU A 283 18.35 14.69 5.26
C GLU A 283 16.97 14.37 5.83
N ASN A 284 16.10 13.80 5.00
CA ASN A 284 14.75 13.43 5.44
C ASN A 284 14.79 12.36 6.51
N LEU A 285 15.68 11.37 6.41
CA LEU A 285 15.90 10.36 7.45
C LEU A 285 16.35 10.99 8.77
N HIS A 286 17.37 11.84 8.75
CA HIS A 286 17.82 12.52 9.98
C HIS A 286 16.69 13.32 10.63
N ARG A 287 15.91 14.07 9.84
CA ARG A 287 14.77 14.85 10.32
C ARG A 287 13.68 13.95 10.92
N VAL A 288 13.26 12.93 10.18
CA VAL A 288 12.16 12.04 10.57
C VAL A 288 12.52 11.22 11.80
N LEU A 289 13.71 10.62 11.85
CA LEU A 289 14.16 9.85 13.01
C LEU A 289 14.29 10.72 14.25
N ALA A 290 14.82 11.94 14.13
CA ALA A 290 14.89 12.87 15.25
C ALA A 290 13.49 13.27 15.76
N LEU A 291 12.55 13.57 14.85
CA LEU A 291 11.18 13.90 15.24
C LEU A 291 10.48 12.72 15.94
N LEU A 292 10.57 11.51 15.38
CA LEU A 292 10.00 10.30 15.99
C LEU A 292 10.60 10.03 17.38
N GLY A 293 11.93 10.06 17.49
CA GLY A 293 12.64 9.84 18.76
C GLY A 293 12.26 10.88 19.82
N ASN A 294 12.17 12.15 19.45
CA ASN A 294 11.76 13.23 20.36
C ASN A 294 10.30 13.10 20.84
N ARG A 295 9.45 12.35 20.13
CA ARG A 295 8.07 12.06 20.53
C ARG A 295 7.92 10.75 21.31
N GLY A 296 9.01 10.00 21.53
CA GLY A 296 9.01 8.76 22.31
C GLY A 296 8.97 7.48 21.49
N VAL A 297 9.12 7.54 20.16
CA VAL A 297 9.26 6.33 19.34
C VAL A 297 10.66 5.74 19.53
N ASP A 298 10.74 4.43 19.80
CA ASP A 298 12.01 3.75 20.02
C ASP A 298 12.77 3.58 18.69
N ILE A 299 13.87 4.32 18.56
CA ILE A 299 14.74 4.28 17.38
C ILE A 299 15.41 2.92 17.21
N SER A 300 15.63 2.17 18.28
CA SER A 300 16.19 0.81 18.23
C SER A 300 15.20 -0.17 17.59
N LEU A 301 13.89 0.01 17.84
CA LEU A 301 12.86 -0.76 17.15
C LEU A 301 12.79 -0.38 15.67
N LEU A 302 12.76 0.92 15.35
CA LEU A 302 12.79 1.40 13.96
C LEU A 302 13.99 0.85 13.18
N ALA A 303 15.16 0.84 13.81
CA ALA A 303 16.41 0.34 13.24
C ALA A 303 16.33 -1.11 12.76
N THR A 304 15.40 -1.90 13.30
CA THR A 304 15.24 -3.32 12.95
C THR A 304 13.91 -3.67 12.29
N ASN A 305 13.02 -2.68 12.13
CA ASN A 305 11.65 -2.88 11.66
C ASN A 305 11.25 -1.91 10.54
N ALA A 306 12.14 -1.04 10.06
CA ALA A 306 11.81 -0.06 9.03
C ALA A 306 12.44 -0.34 7.66
N MET A 307 11.70 0.02 6.61
CA MET A 307 12.10 0.08 5.21
C MET A 307 12.01 1.51 4.69
N ILE A 308 12.64 1.80 3.56
CA ILE A 308 12.65 3.13 2.93
C ILE A 308 11.67 3.16 1.77
N SER A 309 10.87 4.21 1.66
CA SER A 309 9.90 4.38 0.57
C SER A 309 9.86 5.83 0.08
N THR A 310 9.27 6.01 -1.08
CA THR A 310 8.71 7.29 -1.52
C THR A 310 7.39 7.59 -0.78
N GLN A 311 6.94 8.84 -0.80
CA GLN A 311 5.69 9.30 -0.17
C GLN A 311 4.44 8.58 -0.69
N CYS A 312 4.42 8.25 -1.96
CA CYS A 312 3.34 7.56 -2.67
C CYS A 312 3.94 6.88 -3.92
N GLY A 313 3.10 6.37 -4.81
CA GLY A 313 3.50 5.84 -6.11
C GLY A 313 4.18 6.89 -7.00
N LEU A 314 4.97 6.42 -7.97
CA LEU A 314 5.81 7.23 -8.83
C LEU A 314 5.20 7.54 -10.21
N SER A 315 3.91 7.28 -10.40
CA SER A 315 3.21 7.56 -11.67
C SER A 315 3.22 9.04 -12.09
N ARG A 316 3.48 9.96 -11.14
CA ARG A 316 3.59 11.41 -11.41
C ARG A 316 5.03 11.92 -11.54
N ALA A 317 6.03 11.08 -11.30
CA ALA A 317 7.43 11.41 -11.51
C ALA A 317 7.81 11.26 -12.99
N THR A 318 8.88 11.90 -13.45
CA THR A 318 9.45 11.57 -14.76
C THR A 318 10.06 10.16 -14.76
N PRO A 319 10.03 9.43 -15.90
CA PRO A 319 10.70 8.13 -16.00
C PRO A 319 12.18 8.18 -15.59
N GLU A 320 12.84 9.32 -15.79
CA GLU A 320 14.23 9.51 -15.36
C GLU A 320 14.37 9.48 -13.84
N LEU A 321 13.53 10.20 -13.10
CA LEU A 321 13.53 10.16 -11.65
C LEU A 321 13.16 8.75 -11.15
N VAL A 322 12.19 8.07 -11.78
CA VAL A 322 11.84 6.68 -11.43
C VAL A 322 13.06 5.78 -11.50
N ARG A 323 13.76 5.76 -12.64
CA ARG A 323 14.96 4.96 -12.82
C ARG A 323 16.07 5.36 -11.86
N GLN A 324 16.24 6.65 -11.60
CA GLN A 324 17.24 7.13 -10.64
C GLN A 324 16.97 6.63 -9.23
N ILE A 325 15.73 6.70 -8.73
CA ILE A 325 15.35 6.19 -7.41
C ILE A 325 15.64 4.69 -7.31
N HIS A 326 15.24 3.91 -8.32
CA HIS A 326 15.46 2.47 -8.36
C HIS A 326 16.95 2.12 -8.40
N ALA A 327 17.73 2.76 -9.28
CA ALA A 327 19.16 2.53 -9.38
C ALA A 327 19.92 2.88 -8.09
N ARG A 328 19.51 3.94 -7.40
CA ARG A 328 20.12 4.38 -6.13
C ARG A 328 19.61 3.63 -4.90
N SER A 329 18.56 2.82 -5.04
CA SER A 329 17.95 2.07 -3.92
C SER A 329 18.91 1.14 -3.20
N VAL A 330 19.96 0.67 -3.89
CA VAL A 330 21.05 -0.16 -3.31
C VAL A 330 21.82 0.57 -2.20
N GLU A 331 21.77 1.89 -2.14
CA GLU A 331 22.42 2.71 -1.11
C GLU A 331 21.50 3.03 0.07
N PHE A 332 20.19 2.77 -0.04
CA PHE A 332 19.21 3.13 0.99
C PHE A 332 19.49 2.48 2.34
N PRO A 333 19.86 1.18 2.43
CA PRO A 333 20.17 0.55 3.70
C PRO A 333 21.35 1.22 4.43
N ILE A 334 22.39 1.62 3.68
CA ILE A 334 23.57 2.29 4.23
C ILE A 334 23.20 3.69 4.74
N ALA A 335 22.40 4.44 3.97
CA ALA A 335 21.90 5.74 4.40
C ALA A 335 21.03 5.63 5.66
N PHE A 336 20.17 4.62 5.72
CA PHE A 336 19.31 4.32 6.86
C PHE A 336 20.12 3.97 8.11
N GLU A 337 21.08 3.04 8.02
CA GLU A 337 21.94 2.64 9.13
C GLU A 337 22.73 3.84 9.70
N ARG A 338 23.27 4.70 8.82
CA ARG A 338 23.99 5.92 9.25
C ARG A 338 23.08 6.90 9.97
N ALA A 339 21.86 7.09 9.48
CA ALA A 339 20.90 7.98 10.10
C ALA A 339 20.50 7.48 11.50
N VAL A 340 20.22 6.18 11.64
CA VAL A 340 19.93 5.53 12.93
C VAL A 340 21.08 5.74 13.92
N LYS A 341 22.31 5.41 13.54
CA LYS A 341 23.51 5.55 14.43
C LYS A 341 23.77 6.97 14.90
N ARG A 342 23.25 7.97 14.19
CA ARG A 342 23.39 9.38 14.56
C ARG A 342 22.30 9.83 15.54
N THR A 343 21.15 9.15 15.53
CA THR A 343 20.00 9.47 16.37
C THR A 343 20.02 8.70 17.70
N THR A 344 20.58 7.49 17.71
CA THR A 344 20.88 6.71 18.93
C THR A 344 22.19 7.18 19.57
#